data_AF-A0A421J7A6-F1
#
_entry.id   AF-A0A421J7A6-F1
#
_cell.length_a   1.000
_cell.length_b   1.000
_cell.length_c   1.000
_cell.angle_alpha   90.00
_cell.angle_beta   90.00
_cell.angle_gamma   90.00
#
_symmetry.space_group_name_H-M   'P 1'
#
loop_
_entity.id
_entity.type
_entity.pdbx_description
1 polymer ?
#
loop_
_entity_poly.entity_id
_entity_poly.type
_entity_poly.pdbx_seq_one_letter_code
_entity_poly.pdbx_strand_id
1 'polypeptide(L)'
;MEDPKAPPGANSDTVELDKSKVDFTSGGVDKFKFYPDNPENHRHKYRFAMKEPSKYYDPCEETRQASINCMIRNPEDKKTVCQDFFEAYKECKRDFFNKKRQDKREGKKGWGAW
;
A
#
# COMPACT_ATOMS: atom_id res chain seq x y z
N MET A 1 -24.38 -6.26 16.95
CA MET A 1 -24.68 -5.13 16.04
C MET A 1 -24.12 -5.51 14.69
N GLU A 2 -24.99 -5.80 13.73
CA GLU A 2 -24.61 -6.19 12.37
C GLU A 2 -24.23 -4.93 11.59
N ASP A 3 -22.99 -4.87 11.08
CA ASP A 3 -22.56 -3.80 10.20
C ASP A 3 -23.12 -4.00 8.78
N PRO A 4 -23.78 -2.99 8.19
CA PRO A 4 -24.41 -3.10 6.89
C PRO A 4 -23.37 -3.26 5.76
N LYS A 5 -23.56 -4.32 4.99
CA LYS A 5 -22.94 -4.67 3.71
C LYS A 5 -22.56 -3.43 2.87
N ALA A 6 -21.27 -3.08 2.87
CA ALA A 6 -20.73 -2.07 1.96
C ALA A 6 -20.82 -2.57 0.50
N PRO A 7 -21.14 -1.70 -0.47
CA PRO A 7 -21.27 -2.08 -1.87
C PRO A 7 -19.89 -2.42 -2.48
N PRO A 8 -19.84 -3.31 -3.49
CA PRO A 8 -18.60 -3.69 -4.16
C PRO A 8 -18.11 -2.50 -5.00
N GLY A 9 -17.07 -1.80 -4.53
CA GLY A 9 -16.44 -0.70 -5.28
C GLY A 9 -16.09 0.56 -4.48
N ALA A 10 -16.34 0.62 -3.18
CA ALA A 10 -15.77 1.67 -2.34
C ALA A 10 -14.32 1.30 -2.01
N ASN A 11 -13.35 1.93 -2.70
CA ASN A 11 -11.92 1.79 -2.44
C ASN A 11 -11.58 2.22 -1.01
N SER A 12 -11.74 1.32 -0.03
CA SER A 12 -11.28 1.55 1.32
C SER A 12 -9.78 1.32 1.40
N ASP A 13 -9.15 2.08 2.30
CA ASP A 13 -7.72 2.01 2.66
C ASP A 13 -7.46 0.83 3.64
N THR A 14 -8.45 -0.03 3.83
CA THR A 14 -8.43 -1.11 4.81
C THR A 14 -7.97 -2.38 4.12
N VAL A 15 -6.92 -2.98 4.67
CA VAL A 15 -6.44 -4.29 4.25
C VAL A 15 -7.42 -5.37 4.69
N GLU A 16 -7.77 -6.28 3.77
CA GLU A 16 -8.51 -7.49 4.10
C GLU A 16 -7.62 -8.43 4.91
N LEU A 17 -8.00 -8.69 6.16
CA LEU A 17 -7.24 -9.52 7.09
C LEU A 17 -7.56 -11.02 6.93
N ASP A 18 -8.69 -11.34 6.30
CA ASP A 18 -9.10 -12.72 6.07
C ASP A 18 -8.34 -13.32 4.88
N LYS A 19 -7.34 -14.14 5.19
CA LYS A 19 -6.51 -14.84 4.18
C LYS A 19 -7.31 -15.62 3.15
N SER A 20 -8.50 -16.11 3.51
CA SER A 20 -9.35 -16.88 2.57
C SER A 20 -9.97 -16.03 1.48
N LYS A 21 -10.03 -14.71 1.68
CA LYS A 21 -10.65 -13.75 0.76
C LYS A 21 -9.63 -12.99 -0.10
N VAL A 22 -8.34 -13.17 0.16
CA VAL A 22 -7.28 -12.43 -0.53
C VAL A 22 -6.61 -13.31 -1.57
N ASP A 23 -6.84 -12.98 -2.84
CA ASP A 23 -6.13 -13.58 -3.98
C ASP A 23 -5.27 -12.54 -4.68
N PHE A 24 -3.96 -12.63 -4.40
CA PHE A 24 -2.90 -11.79 -4.95
C PHE A 24 -2.57 -12.09 -6.42
N THR A 25 -3.09 -13.19 -6.97
CA THR A 25 -2.82 -13.69 -8.32
C THR A 25 -3.98 -13.49 -9.29
N SER A 26 -5.04 -12.80 -8.85
CA SER A 26 -6.21 -12.57 -9.68
C SER A 26 -5.95 -11.54 -10.79
N GLY A 27 -6.33 -11.86 -12.04
CA GLY A 27 -6.36 -10.88 -13.14
C GLY A 27 -5.17 -10.88 -14.12
N GLY A 28 -4.28 -11.89 -14.05
CA GLY A 28 -3.15 -12.06 -14.97
C GLY A 28 -1.86 -11.40 -14.50
N VAL A 29 -0.76 -11.66 -15.22
CA VAL A 29 0.60 -11.24 -14.81
C VAL A 29 0.73 -9.73 -14.60
N ASP A 30 0.01 -8.94 -15.40
CA ASP A 30 0.03 -7.48 -15.33
C ASP A 30 -0.69 -6.90 -14.11
N LYS A 31 -1.43 -7.72 -13.34
CA LYS A 31 -2.24 -7.29 -12.19
C LYS A 31 -1.86 -7.98 -10.88
N PHE A 32 -0.78 -8.76 -10.89
CA PHE A 32 -0.29 -9.39 -9.68
C PHE A 32 0.08 -8.33 -8.64
N LYS A 33 -0.47 -8.50 -7.44
CA LYS A 33 -0.18 -7.63 -6.30
C LYS A 33 0.67 -8.39 -5.31
N PHE A 34 1.86 -7.89 -5.02
CA PHE A 34 2.80 -8.53 -4.09
C PHE A 34 2.59 -8.09 -2.63
N TYR A 35 1.67 -7.16 -2.39
CA TYR A 35 1.45 -6.54 -1.10
C TYR A 35 -0.05 -6.35 -0.82
N PRO A 36 -0.44 -6.32 0.46
CA PRO A 36 -1.83 -6.16 0.88
C PRO A 36 -2.36 -4.72 0.84
N ASP A 37 -1.47 -3.72 0.88
CA ASP A 37 -1.84 -2.30 0.83
C ASP A 37 -2.45 -1.89 -0.53
N ASN A 38 -3.17 -0.77 -0.57
CA ASN A 38 -3.74 -0.24 -1.81
C ASN A 38 -3.19 1.16 -2.14
N PRO A 39 -1.92 1.29 -2.54
CA PRO A 39 -1.22 2.57 -2.68
C PRO A 39 -1.87 3.52 -3.71
N GLU A 40 -2.62 3.00 -4.68
CA GLU A 40 -3.31 3.83 -5.68
C GLU A 40 -4.61 4.44 -5.16
N ASN A 41 -5.04 4.08 -3.95
CA ASN A 41 -6.26 4.59 -3.34
C ASN A 41 -6.21 6.12 -3.21
N HIS A 42 -7.31 6.76 -3.62
CA HIS A 42 -7.49 8.20 -3.54
C HIS A 42 -7.34 8.76 -2.11
N ARG A 43 -7.60 7.97 -1.07
CA ARG A 43 -7.41 8.40 0.32
C ARG A 43 -5.95 8.72 0.66
N HIS A 44 -4.98 7.97 0.12
CA HIS A 44 -3.56 8.23 0.37
C HIS A 44 -3.12 9.61 -0.14
N LYS A 45 -3.72 10.09 -1.23
CA LYS A 45 -3.47 11.44 -1.77
C LYS A 45 -3.81 12.53 -0.74
N TYR A 46 -4.97 12.43 -0.10
CA TYR A 46 -5.37 13.39 0.94
C TYR A 46 -4.51 13.28 2.20
N ARG A 47 -4.22 12.06 2.65
CA ARG A 47 -3.34 11.83 3.81
C ARG A 47 -1.94 12.35 3.56
N PHE A 48 -1.41 12.16 2.36
CA PHE A 48 -0.12 12.71 1.95
C PHE A 48 -0.12 14.24 1.92
N ALA A 49 -1.20 14.86 1.43
CA ALA A 49 -1.31 16.32 1.35
C ALA A 49 -1.54 16.99 2.70
N MET A 50 -2.29 16.36 3.61
CA MET A 50 -2.63 16.90 4.93
C MET A 50 -1.66 16.50 6.03
N LYS A 51 -0.60 15.74 5.74
CA LYS A 51 0.41 15.40 6.74
C LYS A 51 1.10 16.67 7.24
N GLU A 52 1.40 16.72 8.53
CA GLU A 52 2.13 17.84 9.11
C GLU A 52 3.50 18.04 8.42
N PRO A 53 4.00 19.29 8.36
CA PRO A 53 5.38 19.55 7.96
C PRO A 53 6.33 18.64 8.75
N SER A 54 7.35 18.11 8.08
CA SER A 54 8.33 17.17 8.64
C SER A 54 7.82 15.77 9.00
N LYS A 55 6.51 15.49 9.00
CA LYS A 55 6.00 14.13 9.25
C LYS A 55 6.15 13.23 8.02
N TYR A 56 6.63 12.01 8.21
CA TYR A 56 6.62 10.99 7.16
C TYR A 56 5.24 10.33 7.07
N TYR A 57 4.77 10.10 5.85
CA TYR A 57 3.55 9.33 5.59
C TYR A 57 3.91 8.13 4.72
N ASP A 58 3.57 6.94 5.20
CA ASP A 58 3.77 5.70 4.47
C ASP A 58 2.42 5.17 3.95
N PRO A 59 2.18 5.14 2.64
CA PRO A 59 1.00 4.50 2.07
C PRO A 59 1.07 2.97 2.07
N CYS A 60 2.22 2.38 2.46
CA CYS A 60 2.51 0.95 2.44
C CYS A 60 2.82 0.44 3.85
N GLU A 61 2.03 0.89 4.82
CA GLU A 61 2.30 0.68 6.25
C GLU A 61 2.25 -0.79 6.65
N GLU A 62 1.28 -1.55 6.14
CA GLU A 62 1.14 -2.98 6.47
C GLU A 62 2.30 -3.79 5.90
N THR A 63 2.69 -3.50 4.65
CA THR A 63 3.85 -4.15 4.01
C THR A 63 5.16 -3.80 4.71
N ARG A 64 5.31 -2.54 5.16
CA ARG A 64 6.44 -2.12 5.99
C ARG A 64 6.47 -2.92 7.30
N GLN A 65 5.33 -3.04 7.98
CA GLN A 65 5.26 -3.75 9.24
C GLN A 65 5.55 -5.25 9.07
N ALA A 66 5.06 -5.87 7.98
CA ALA A 66 5.40 -7.24 7.63
C ALA A 66 6.92 -7.43 7.44
N SER A 67 7.57 -6.51 6.72
CA SER A 67 9.02 -6.52 6.53
C SER A 67 9.77 -6.41 7.86
N ILE A 68 9.34 -5.50 8.74
CA ILE A 68 9.92 -5.32 10.08
C ILE A 68 9.72 -6.57 10.94
N ASN A 69 8.51 -7.15 10.93
CA ASN A 69 8.20 -8.37 11.66
C ASN A 69 9.07 -9.54 11.20
N CYS A 70 9.35 -9.65 9.90
CA CYS A 70 10.27 -10.66 9.39
C CYS A 70 11.69 -10.46 9.94
N MET A 71 12.19 -9.22 9.95
CA MET A 71 13.53 -8.91 10.49
C MET A 71 13.64 -9.22 11.98
N ILE A 72 12.61 -8.90 12.77
CA ILE A 72 12.59 -9.17 14.21
C ILE A 72 12.62 -10.67 14.50
N ARG A 73 11.96 -11.48 13.67
CA ARG A 73 11.93 -12.95 13.82
C ARG A 73 13.19 -13.64 13.32
N ASN A 74 13.90 -13.02 12.36
CA ASN A 74 15.07 -13.60 11.70
C ASN A 74 16.28 -12.64 11.78
N PRO A 75 16.84 -12.41 12.98
CA PRO A 75 17.88 -11.39 13.16
C PRO A 75 19.18 -11.71 12.40
N GLU A 76 19.54 -12.99 12.30
CA GLU A 76 20.81 -13.45 11.71
C GLU A 76 20.78 -13.41 10.16
N ASP A 77 19.67 -13.84 9.54
CA ASP A 77 19.56 -14.04 8.08
C ASP A 77 18.48 -13.16 7.42
N LYS A 78 18.20 -11.98 8.00
CA LYS A 78 17.15 -11.07 7.53
C LYS A 78 17.22 -10.71 6.04
N LYS A 79 18.40 -10.68 5.43
CA LYS A 79 18.57 -10.24 4.04
C LYS A 79 18.01 -11.25 3.05
N THR A 80 18.24 -12.53 3.27
CA THR A 80 17.79 -13.61 2.38
C THR A 80 16.36 -14.01 2.70
N VAL A 81 16.03 -14.18 3.98
CA VAL A 81 14.71 -14.66 4.41
C VAL A 81 13.62 -13.61 4.18
N CYS A 82 13.94 -12.32 4.32
CA CYS A 82 12.96 -11.25 4.22
C CYS A 82 12.97 -10.50 2.87
N GLN A 83 13.70 -11.01 1.87
CA GLN A 83 13.85 -10.33 0.58
C GLN A 83 12.51 -10.03 -0.08
N ASP A 84 11.60 -11.01 -0.11
CA ASP A 84 10.28 -10.87 -0.74
C ASP A 84 9.43 -9.77 -0.07
N PHE A 85 9.52 -9.64 1.26
CA PHE A 85 8.82 -8.56 1.97
C PHE A 85 9.38 -7.18 1.61
N PHE A 86 10.71 -7.07 1.45
CA PHE A 86 11.33 -5.82 1.03
C PHE A 86 10.99 -5.46 -0.42
N GLU A 87 10.92 -6.45 -1.31
CA GLU A 87 10.52 -6.26 -2.69
C GLU A 87 9.06 -5.81 -2.78
N ALA A 88 8.16 -6.47 -2.05
CA ALA A 88 6.77 -6.05 -1.92
C ALA A 88 6.64 -4.60 -1.43
N TYR A 89 7.43 -4.19 -0.43
CA TYR A 89 7.41 -2.81 0.06
C TYR A 89 7.92 -1.80 -0.98
N LYS A 90 9.00 -2.14 -1.69
CA LYS A 90 9.54 -1.29 -2.78
C LYS A 90 8.52 -1.11 -3.90
N GLU A 91 7.84 -2.19 -4.26
CA GLU A 91 6.82 -2.18 -5.30
C GLU A 91 5.61 -1.36 -4.92
N CYS A 92 5.09 -1.53 -3.70
CA CYS A 92 4.00 -0.71 -3.19
C CYS A 92 4.31 0.79 -3.25
N LYS A 93 5.53 1.18 -2.84
CA LYS A 93 5.97 2.57 -2.93
C LYS A 93 6.11 3.05 -4.36
N ARG A 94 6.64 2.19 -5.25
CA ARG A 94 6.76 2.50 -6.68
C ARG A 94 5.39 2.86 -7.24
N ASP A 95 4.38 2.07 -6.93
CA ASP A 95 3.03 2.24 -7.47
C ASP A 95 2.36 3.50 -6.92
N PHE A 96 2.51 3.79 -5.62
CA PHE A 96 2.08 5.08 -5.05
C PHE A 96 2.71 6.30 -5.77
N PHE A 97 4.02 6.29 -5.96
CA PHE A 97 4.72 7.41 -6.62
C PHE A 97 4.41 7.48 -8.11
N ASN A 98 4.20 6.35 -8.78
CA ASN A 98 3.76 6.30 -10.17
C ASN A 98 2.38 6.94 -10.31
N LYS A 99 1.43 6.57 -9.44
CA LYS A 99 0.10 7.17 -9.38
C LYS A 99 0.18 8.67 -9.14
N LYS A 100 1.01 9.13 -8.20
CA LYS A 100 1.25 10.56 -7.96
C LYS A 100 1.80 11.29 -9.19
N ARG A 101 2.81 10.73 -9.86
CA ARG A 101 3.40 11.32 -11.08
C ARG A 101 2.41 11.34 -12.23
N GLN A 102 1.61 10.29 -12.38
CA GLN A 102 0.53 10.23 -13.37
C GLN A 102 -0.51 11.32 -13.09
N ASP A 103 -1.00 11.40 -11.86
CA ASP A 103 -1.98 12.42 -11.48
C ASP A 103 -1.45 13.83 -11.70
N LYS A 104 -0.17 14.08 -11.43
CA LYS A 104 0.48 15.37 -11.74
C LYS A 104 0.52 15.66 -13.25
N ARG A 105 0.83 14.66 -14.08
CA ARG A 105 0.82 14.76 -15.55
C ARG A 105 -0.58 15.03 -16.10
N GLU A 106 -1.60 14.44 -15.48
CA GLU A 106 -3.01 14.61 -15.84
C GLU A 106 -3.65 15.87 -15.23
N GLY A 107 -2.90 16.69 -14.48
CA GLY A 107 -3.40 17.92 -13.88
C GLY A 107 -4.36 17.70 -12.70
N LYS A 108 -4.40 16.50 -12.10
CA LYS A 108 -5.25 16.19 -10.95
C LYS A 108 -4.76 16.92 -9.70
N LYS A 109 -5.59 17.82 -9.18
CA LYS A 109 -5.33 18.60 -7.94
C LYS A 109 -5.42 17.72 -6.69
N GLY A 110 -4.76 18.13 -5.60
CA GLY A 110 -4.94 17.54 -4.26
C GLY A 110 -3.77 16.73 -3.70
N TRP A 111 -2.58 16.81 -4.31
CA TRP A 111 -1.34 16.20 -3.79
C TRP A 111 -0.52 17.12 -2.86
N GLY A 112 -1.17 18.16 -2.32
CA GLY A 112 -0.52 19.28 -1.61
C GLY A 112 -0.09 20.37 -2.59
N ALA A 113 -0.21 21.63 -2.17
CA ALA A 113 0.26 22.78 -2.91
C ALA A 113 1.64 23.16 -2.38
N TRP A 114 2.67 22.78 -3.13
CA TRP A 114 3.96 23.45 -3.15
C TRP A 114 4.33 23.65 -4.61
#